data_AF-A0A5B8B0T5-F1
#
_entry.id   AF-A0A5B8B0T5-F1
#
_cell.length_a   1.000
_cell.length_b   1.000
_cell.length_c   1.000
_cell.angle_alpha   90.00
_cell.angle_beta   90.00
_cell.angle_gamma   90.00
#
_symmetry.space_group_name_H-M   'P 1'
#
loop_
_entity.id
_entity.type
_entity.pdbx_description
1 polymer ?
#
loop_
_entity_poly.entity_id
_entity_poly.type
_entity_poly.pdbx_seq_one_letter_code
_entity_poly.pdbx_strand_id
1 'polypeptide(L)'
;MRNSLVFAAAAGAAALLLAGCVTPGNADKTVEMQVGQTRHITAYRANGCGASAPSFAAIESRLPKSSVVKYSDGGLSSRVSRDCGKRVPTRAVNGTGIAPGTEGHMYQSGSVAIVVK
;
A
#
# COMPACT_ATOMS: atom_id res chain seq x y z
N MET A 1 1.27 -57.67 -29.73
CA MET A 1 0.17 -56.72 -29.95
C MET A 1 0.39 -55.54 -29.01
N ARG A 2 0.68 -54.36 -29.54
CA ARG A 2 0.99 -53.13 -28.79
C ARG A 2 -0.34 -52.45 -28.49
N ASN A 3 -0.62 -52.11 -27.24
CA ASN A 3 -1.72 -51.19 -26.94
C ASN A 3 -1.25 -50.15 -25.91
N SER A 4 -0.80 -49.03 -26.43
CA SER A 4 -0.48 -47.82 -25.68
C SER A 4 -1.79 -47.06 -25.46
N LEU A 5 -2.16 -46.80 -24.21
CA LEU A 5 -3.22 -45.85 -23.87
C LEU A 5 -2.59 -44.63 -23.20
N VAL A 6 -2.61 -43.55 -23.97
CA VAL A 6 -2.29 -42.18 -23.59
C VAL A 6 -3.45 -41.65 -22.74
N PHE A 7 -3.17 -41.12 -21.55
CA PHE A 7 -4.11 -40.27 -20.84
C PHE A 7 -3.49 -38.89 -20.60
N ALA A 8 -4.03 -37.96 -21.39
CA ALA A 8 -4.34 -36.56 -21.11
C ALA A 8 -3.43 -35.77 -20.16
N ALA A 9 -2.79 -34.77 -20.75
CA ALA A 9 -2.22 -33.61 -20.11
C ALA A 9 -3.25 -32.91 -19.18
N ALA A 10 -2.92 -32.83 -17.89
CA ALA A 10 -3.43 -31.76 -17.03
C ALA A 10 -2.37 -30.66 -17.01
N ALA A 11 -2.45 -29.75 -17.98
CA ALA A 11 -1.76 -28.47 -17.93
C ALA A 11 -2.37 -27.65 -16.78
N GLY A 12 -1.86 -27.87 -15.56
CA GLY A 12 -2.10 -26.97 -14.44
C GLY A 12 -1.43 -25.65 -14.73
N ALA A 13 -2.18 -24.71 -15.30
CA ALA A 13 -1.75 -23.33 -15.41
C ALA A 13 -1.56 -22.77 -13.99
N ALA A 14 -0.32 -22.85 -13.49
CA ALA A 14 0.13 -22.03 -12.38
C ALA A 14 0.03 -20.57 -12.86
N ALA A 15 -1.10 -19.93 -12.58
CA ALA A 15 -1.23 -18.49 -12.67
C ALA A 15 -0.28 -17.90 -11.62
N LEU A 16 0.97 -17.66 -12.01
CA LEU A 16 1.88 -16.80 -11.26
C LEU A 16 1.21 -15.42 -11.20
N LEU A 17 0.52 -15.16 -10.09
CA LEU A 17 0.16 -13.81 -9.66
C LEU A 17 1.49 -13.09 -9.35
N LEU A 18 2.12 -12.54 -10.38
CA LEU A 18 3.26 -11.62 -10.27
C LEU A 18 2.81 -10.25 -9.71
N ALA A 19 1.97 -10.25 -8.68
CA ALA A 19 1.85 -9.10 -7.80
C ALA A 19 3.12 -9.11 -6.95
N GLY A 20 4.18 -8.46 -7.44
CA GLY A 20 5.44 -8.35 -6.73
C GLY A 20 5.17 -7.91 -5.29
N CYS A 21 5.44 -8.80 -4.33
CA CYS A 21 5.26 -8.50 -2.91
C CYS A 21 6.09 -7.26 -2.60
N VAL A 22 5.46 -6.19 -2.13
CA VAL A 22 6.20 -5.04 -1.60
C VAL A 22 6.87 -5.54 -0.32
N THR A 23 8.20 -5.50 -0.28
CA THR A 23 8.98 -5.85 0.90
C THR A 23 9.79 -4.63 1.35
N PRO A 24 10.32 -4.61 2.58
CA PRO A 24 11.22 -3.55 3.02
C PRO A 24 12.42 -3.31 2.10
N GLY A 25 12.87 -4.34 1.34
CA GLY A 25 14.01 -4.23 0.42
C GLY A 25 13.70 -3.58 -0.93
N ASN A 26 12.43 -3.41 -1.30
CA ASN A 26 12.02 -2.86 -2.59
C ASN A 26 10.92 -1.79 -2.53
N ALA A 27 10.53 -1.36 -1.33
CA ALA A 27 9.56 -0.27 -1.15
C ALA A 27 10.23 1.10 -1.31
N ASP A 28 9.48 2.08 -1.82
CA ASP A 28 9.94 3.48 -1.91
C ASP A 28 10.20 4.07 -0.51
N LYS A 29 9.50 3.56 0.50
CA LYS A 29 9.61 3.98 1.90
C LYS A 29 9.38 2.79 2.83
N THR A 30 10.19 2.67 3.87
CA THR A 30 9.94 1.75 4.99
C THR A 30 9.56 2.56 6.23
N VAL A 31 8.48 2.15 6.90
CA VAL A 31 8.02 2.73 8.16
C VAL A 31 8.13 1.67 9.25
N GLU A 32 9.07 1.89 10.16
CA GLU A 32 9.21 1.07 11.36
C GLU A 32 8.50 1.71 12.56
N MET A 33 7.79 0.89 13.33
CA MET A 33 7.14 1.31 14.57
C MET A 33 6.99 0.15 15.55
N GLN A 34 6.71 0.48 16.81
CA GLN A 34 6.31 -0.50 17.84
C GLN A 34 4.79 -0.67 17.85
N VAL A 35 4.28 -1.77 18.41
CA VAL A 35 2.86 -1.86 18.78
C VAL A 35 2.46 -0.67 19.67
N GLY A 36 1.33 -0.03 19.35
CA GLY A 36 0.82 1.17 20.01
C GLY A 36 1.41 2.49 19.50
N GLN A 37 2.51 2.46 18.74
CA GLN A 37 3.10 3.68 18.19
C GLN A 37 2.37 4.13 16.92
N THR A 38 2.08 5.44 16.84
CA THR A 38 1.53 6.08 15.64
C THR A 38 2.64 6.72 14.80
N ARG A 39 2.65 6.44 13.50
CA ARG A 39 3.57 7.06 12.52
C ARG A 39 2.84 7.52 11.27
N HIS A 40 3.45 8.47 10.55
CA HIS A 40 2.98 8.90 9.25
C HIS A 40 3.30 7.85 8.16
N ILE A 41 2.27 7.30 7.52
CA ILE A 41 2.41 6.27 6.48
C ILE A 41 2.56 6.93 5.11
N THR A 42 1.56 7.69 4.70
CA THR A 42 1.45 8.27 3.35
C THR A 42 0.58 9.53 3.38
N ALA A 43 0.44 10.21 2.23
CA ALA A 43 -0.50 11.30 2.05
C ALA A 43 -1.19 11.22 0.69
N TYR A 44 -2.50 11.47 0.65
CA TYR A 44 -3.31 11.45 -0.56
C TYR A 44 -3.63 12.86 -1.05
N ARG A 45 -3.45 13.11 -2.34
CA ARG A 45 -3.93 14.30 -3.06
C ARG A 45 -5.28 14.03 -3.70
N ALA A 46 -6.01 15.10 -3.97
CA ALA A 46 -7.13 15.06 -4.90
C ALA A 46 -6.63 14.81 -6.33
N ASN A 47 -7.53 14.40 -7.23
CA ASN A 47 -7.18 14.07 -8.62
C ASN A 47 -6.65 15.30 -9.38
N GLY A 48 -7.18 16.50 -9.11
CA GLY A 48 -6.74 17.75 -9.71
C GLY A 48 -5.58 18.43 -8.96
N CYS A 49 -4.66 19.03 -9.71
CA CYS A 49 -3.47 19.70 -9.17
C CYS A 49 -3.72 21.03 -8.44
N GLY A 50 -4.95 21.56 -8.46
CA GLY A 50 -5.36 22.76 -7.73
C GLY A 50 -6.53 22.53 -6.77
N ALA A 51 -6.98 21.28 -6.63
CA ALA A 51 -8.09 20.94 -5.76
C ALA A 51 -7.63 20.89 -4.28
N SER A 52 -8.57 21.14 -3.37
CA SER A 52 -8.35 20.97 -1.93
C SER A 52 -7.96 19.54 -1.56
N ALA A 53 -7.27 19.37 -0.43
CA ALA A 53 -6.99 18.06 0.12
C ALA A 53 -8.30 17.27 0.34
N PRO A 54 -8.35 15.97 0.00
CA PRO A 54 -9.53 15.16 0.29
C PRO A 54 -9.77 15.03 1.80
N SER A 55 -11.00 14.71 2.19
CA SER A 55 -11.28 14.29 3.57
C SER A 55 -10.70 12.89 3.82
N PHE A 56 -10.47 12.53 5.08
CA PHE A 56 -10.02 11.18 5.42
C PHE A 56 -11.06 10.12 5.06
N ALA A 57 -12.34 10.38 5.30
CA ALA A 57 -13.44 9.49 4.91
C ALA A 57 -13.46 9.19 3.40
N ALA A 58 -13.09 10.16 2.56
CA ALA A 58 -13.01 9.97 1.10
C ALA A 58 -11.76 9.19 0.64
N ILE A 59 -10.78 8.95 1.52
CA ILE A 59 -9.57 8.17 1.19
C ILE A 59 -9.56 6.81 1.87
N GLU A 60 -10.29 6.64 2.97
CA GLU A 60 -10.30 5.42 3.79
C GLU A 60 -10.63 4.16 2.98
N SER A 61 -11.62 4.22 2.09
CA SER A 61 -11.98 3.10 1.21
C SER A 61 -10.90 2.72 0.18
N ARG A 62 -9.91 3.59 -0.04
CA ARG A 62 -8.77 3.36 -0.94
C ARG A 62 -7.52 2.92 -0.18
N LEU A 63 -7.57 2.88 1.15
CA LEU A 63 -6.47 2.35 1.93
C LEU A 63 -6.51 0.82 1.85
N PRO A 64 -5.35 0.18 1.68
CA PRO A 64 -5.27 -1.27 1.71
C PRO A 64 -5.68 -1.78 3.10
N LYS A 65 -6.25 -2.97 3.16
CA LYS A 65 -6.46 -3.62 4.47
C LYS A 65 -5.12 -3.99 5.06
N SER A 66 -4.97 -3.82 6.37
CA SER A 66 -3.78 -4.19 7.11
C SER A 66 -4.15 -4.98 8.34
N SER A 67 -3.35 -6.01 8.65
CA SER A 67 -3.43 -6.76 9.90
C SER A 67 -2.47 -6.22 10.97
N VAL A 68 -1.47 -5.42 10.57
CA VAL A 68 -0.42 -4.90 11.47
C VAL A 68 -0.64 -3.45 11.91
N VAL A 69 -1.41 -2.65 11.15
CA VAL A 69 -1.73 -1.26 11.53
C VAL A 69 -3.22 -0.93 11.42
N LYS A 70 -3.66 0.00 12.28
CA LYS A 70 -4.93 0.72 12.14
C LYS A 70 -4.68 2.12 11.60
N TYR A 71 -5.33 2.48 10.50
CA TYR A 71 -5.21 3.81 9.90
C TYR A 71 -6.02 4.87 10.64
N SER A 72 -5.54 6.11 10.59
CA SER A 72 -6.23 7.29 11.12
C SER A 72 -5.93 8.55 10.31
N ASP A 73 -6.79 9.57 10.44
CA ASP A 73 -6.57 10.88 9.84
C ASP A 73 -5.32 11.53 10.44
N GLY A 74 -4.33 11.82 9.59
CA GLY A 74 -3.10 12.52 9.97
C GLY A 74 -3.18 14.04 9.82
N GLY A 75 -4.33 14.57 9.41
CA GLY A 75 -4.56 16.00 9.22
C GLY A 75 -4.25 16.50 7.81
N LEU A 76 -4.41 17.80 7.62
CA LEU A 76 -4.00 18.50 6.41
C LEU A 76 -2.47 18.48 6.30
N SER A 77 -1.98 18.25 5.09
CA SER A 77 -0.56 18.23 4.76
C SER A 77 -0.34 18.80 3.35
N SER A 78 0.90 18.76 2.88
CA SER A 78 1.24 19.07 1.50
C SER A 78 2.44 18.26 1.03
N ARG A 79 2.51 18.00 -0.28
CA ARG A 79 3.69 17.38 -0.90
C ARG A 79 3.98 17.98 -2.27
N VAL A 80 5.23 17.90 -2.72
CA VAL A 80 5.55 18.16 -4.14
C VAL A 80 5.06 16.95 -4.94
N SER A 81 4.09 17.15 -5.82
CA SER A 81 3.55 16.09 -6.66
C SER A 81 4.28 16.09 -8.00
N ARG A 82 4.91 14.96 -8.34
CA ARG A 82 5.58 14.77 -9.64
C ARG A 82 4.61 15.04 -10.80
N ASP A 83 3.40 14.50 -10.71
CA ASP A 83 2.34 14.67 -11.72
C ASP A 83 1.91 16.13 -11.92
N CYS A 84 2.07 16.97 -10.89
CA CYS A 84 1.60 18.36 -10.93
C CYS A 84 2.74 19.36 -11.07
N GLY A 85 4.00 18.92 -11.00
CA GLY A 85 5.19 19.77 -10.98
C GLY A 85 5.24 20.81 -9.84
N LYS A 86 4.36 20.73 -8.84
CA LYS A 86 4.23 21.73 -7.78
C LYS A 86 3.83 21.14 -6.44
N ARG A 87 3.96 21.94 -5.38
CA ARG A 87 3.42 21.62 -4.05
C ARG A 87 1.89 21.65 -4.10
N VAL A 88 1.26 20.55 -3.71
CA VAL A 88 -0.20 20.38 -3.68
C VAL A 88 -0.67 20.05 -2.27
N PRO A 89 -1.89 20.47 -1.89
CA PRO A 89 -2.48 20.09 -0.62
C PRO A 89 -2.82 18.59 -0.61
N THR A 90 -2.60 17.95 0.53
CA THR A 90 -2.85 16.52 0.74
C THR A 90 -3.48 16.24 2.09
N ARG A 91 -4.04 15.06 2.23
CA ARG A 91 -4.50 14.48 3.49
C ARG A 91 -3.49 13.46 3.95
N ALA A 92 -2.87 13.68 5.11
CA ALA A 92 -1.96 12.70 5.69
C ALA A 92 -2.74 11.49 6.24
N VAL A 93 -2.13 10.32 6.14
CA VAL A 93 -2.61 9.06 6.69
C VAL A 93 -1.59 8.59 7.70
N ASN A 94 -2.02 8.46 8.94
CA ASN A 94 -1.24 7.86 10.00
C ASN A 94 -1.62 6.39 10.15
N GLY A 95 -0.70 5.61 10.70
CA GLY A 95 -0.89 4.21 11.06
C GLY A 95 -0.43 4.01 12.49
N THR A 96 -1.26 3.33 13.28
CA THR A 96 -0.90 2.88 14.64
C THR A 96 -0.65 1.39 14.61
N GLY A 97 0.51 0.94 15.07
CA GLY A 97 0.82 -0.48 15.19
C GLY A 97 -0.17 -1.18 16.12
N ILE A 98 -0.81 -2.25 15.65
CA ILE A 98 -1.77 -3.05 16.43
C ILE A 98 -1.32 -4.48 16.67
N ALA A 99 -0.44 -5.00 15.81
CA ALA A 99 0.15 -6.33 15.94
C ALA A 99 1.54 -6.34 15.29
N PRO A 100 2.51 -7.12 15.82
CA PRO A 100 3.82 -7.25 15.21
C PRO A 100 3.71 -7.96 13.85
N GLY A 101 4.55 -7.56 12.90
CA GLY A 101 4.57 -8.12 11.55
C GLY A 101 5.16 -7.19 10.52
N THR A 102 5.25 -7.67 9.28
CA THR A 102 5.72 -6.89 8.13
C THR A 102 4.71 -7.01 7.00
N GLU A 103 4.26 -5.86 6.49
CA GLU A 103 3.39 -5.79 5.32
C GLU A 103 3.90 -4.72 4.35
N GLY A 104 3.78 -4.96 3.06
CA GLY A 104 4.05 -3.95 2.05
C GLY A 104 2.82 -3.67 1.21
N HIS A 105 2.62 -2.38 0.92
CA HIS A 105 1.40 -1.90 0.31
C HIS A 105 1.66 -0.82 -0.73
N MET A 106 0.79 -0.73 -1.74
CA MET A 106 0.80 0.36 -2.72
C MET A 106 -0.18 1.47 -2.30
N TYR A 107 0.33 2.70 -2.29
CA TYR A 107 -0.46 3.92 -2.03
C TYR A 107 -0.34 4.89 -3.20
N GLN A 108 -1.14 5.96 -3.21
CA GLN A 108 -1.04 7.01 -4.23
C GLN A 108 0.32 7.76 -4.22
N SER A 109 1.10 7.65 -3.13
CA SER A 109 2.45 8.24 -3.04
C SER A 109 3.56 7.32 -3.57
N GLY A 110 3.25 6.05 -3.83
CA GLY A 110 4.24 4.99 -4.03
C GLY A 110 4.04 3.81 -3.08
N SER A 111 4.97 2.88 -3.12
CA SER A 111 5.02 1.68 -2.28
C SER A 111 5.55 1.98 -0.88
N VAL A 112 4.94 1.41 0.15
CA VAL A 112 5.41 1.54 1.54
C VAL A 112 5.44 0.17 2.20
N ALA A 113 6.60 -0.19 2.76
CA ALA A 113 6.73 -1.31 3.69
C ALA A 113 6.50 -0.82 5.12
N ILE A 114 5.66 -1.52 5.87
CA ILE A 114 5.32 -1.26 7.26
C ILE A 114 5.88 -2.41 8.08
N VAL A 115 6.73 -2.10 9.04
CA VAL A 115 7.33 -3.06 9.97
C VAL A 115 6.89 -2.67 11.38
N VAL A 116 6.07 -3.51 11.99
CA VAL A 116 5.65 -3.36 13.38
C VAL A 116 6.43 -4.37 14.21
N LYS A 117 7.17 -3.87 15.20
CA LYS A 117 7.95 -4.65 16.16
C LYS A 117 7.17 -4.81 17.47
#